data_AF-A0A0L0UI85-F1
#
_entry.id   AF-A0A0L0UI85-F1
#
_cell.length_a   1.000
_cell.length_b   1.000
_cell.length_c   1.000
_cell.angle_alpha   90.00
_cell.angle_beta   90.00
_cell.angle_gamma   90.00
#
_symmetry.space_group_name_H-M   'P 1'
#
loop_
_entity.id
_entity.type
_entity.pdbx_description
1 polymer ?
#
loop_
_entity_poly.entity_id
_entity_poly.type
_entity_poly.pdbx_seq_one_letter_code
_entity_poly.pdbx_strand_id
1 'polypeptide(L)'
;MSSIQLNGLAYSCHNIRDSNRTLYEILDEAETSDERDTIRDLGEELEINIRVFDSTIQLLVAHVIPLMPTLPQHPQHSYQSNHPLKTWLLTWNDMFLSATKKCEQAGLVFQLSD
;
A
#
# COMPACT_ATOMS: atom_id res chain seq x y z
N MET A 1 16.12 -2.98 14.67
CA MET A 1 15.77 -3.67 13.42
C MET A 1 16.76 -4.78 13.15
N SER A 2 16.29 -5.96 12.76
CA SER A 2 17.14 -7.05 12.26
C SER A 2 17.45 -6.86 10.78
N SER A 3 18.49 -7.55 10.27
CA SER A 3 18.81 -7.61 8.84
C SER A 3 17.64 -8.14 8.00
N ILE A 4 16.86 -9.09 8.56
CA ILE A 4 15.66 -9.63 7.92
C ILE A 4 14.61 -8.53 7.71
N GLN A 5 14.37 -7.68 8.73
CA GLN A 5 13.41 -6.58 8.63
C GLN A 5 13.85 -5.50 7.63
N LEU A 6 15.16 -5.20 7.59
CA LEU A 6 15.74 -4.27 6.60
C LEU A 6 15.59 -4.80 5.17
N ASN A 7 15.93 -6.07 4.95
CA ASN A 7 15.78 -6.71 3.64
C ASN A 7 14.30 -6.79 3.24
N GLY A 8 13.41 -7.10 4.20
CA GLY A 8 11.97 -7.09 3.98
C GLY A 8 11.49 -5.71 3.52
N LEU A 9 11.89 -4.63 4.20
CA LEU A 9 11.52 -3.27 3.81
C LEU A 9 12.06 -2.89 2.42
N ALA A 10 13.33 -3.20 2.12
CA ALA A 10 13.93 -2.91 0.83
C ALA A 10 13.24 -3.68 -0.31
N TYR A 11 12.92 -4.95 -0.09
CA TYR A 11 12.18 -5.77 -1.04
C TYR A 11 10.77 -5.23 -1.26
N SER A 12 10.07 -4.83 -0.19
CA SER A 12 8.72 -4.29 -0.33
C SER A 12 8.70 -2.96 -1.10
N CYS A 13 9.66 -2.06 -0.91
CA CYS A 13 9.76 -0.85 -1.72
C CYS A 13 9.96 -1.15 -3.20
N HIS A 14 10.74 -2.18 -3.53
CA HIS A 14 10.91 -2.64 -4.90
C HIS A 14 9.59 -3.17 -5.47
N ASN A 15 8.90 -4.02 -4.71
CA ASN A 15 7.63 -4.61 -5.13
C ASN A 15 6.53 -3.57 -5.33
N ILE A 16 6.43 -2.53 -4.48
CA ILE A 16 5.45 -1.43 -4.67
C ILE A 16 5.72 -0.74 -6.01
N ARG A 17 6.98 -0.41 -6.30
CA ARG A 17 7.35 0.27 -7.53
C ARG A 17 7.02 -0.58 -8.76
N ASP A 18 7.39 -1.85 -8.71
CA ASP A 18 7.18 -2.77 -9.81
C ASP A 18 5.68 -3.03 -10.04
N SER A 19 4.91 -3.20 -8.96
CA SER A 19 3.45 -3.33 -9.01
C SER A 19 2.77 -2.09 -9.58
N ASN A 20 3.19 -0.90 -9.15
CA ASN A 20 2.68 0.35 -9.73
C ASN A 20 2.99 0.46 -11.23
N ARG A 21 4.19 0.03 -11.66
CA ARG A 21 4.54 -0.01 -13.08
C ARG A 21 3.60 -0.95 -13.85
N THR A 22 3.38 -2.16 -13.36
CA THR A 22 2.45 -3.12 -13.99
C THR A 22 1.04 -2.54 -14.09
N LEU A 23 0.54 -1.87 -13.06
CA LEU A 23 -0.76 -1.18 -13.12
C LEU A 23 -0.82 -0.13 -14.24
N TYR A 24 0.25 0.65 -14.42
CA TYR A 24 0.30 1.62 -15.51
C TYR A 24 0.36 0.94 -16.89
N GLU A 25 1.10 -0.15 -17.02
CA GLU A 25 1.19 -0.93 -18.27
C GLU A 25 -0.19 -1.51 -18.65
N ILE A 26 -0.92 -2.10 -17.70
CA ILE A 26 -2.29 -2.61 -17.91
C ILE A 26 -3.22 -1.48 -18.37
N LEU A 27 -3.13 -0.30 -17.74
CA LEU A 27 -3.96 0.86 -18.09
C LEU A 27 -3.61 1.47 -19.44
N ASP A 28 -2.34 1.46 -19.84
CA ASP A 28 -1.88 1.95 -21.14
C ASP A 28 -2.34 1.03 -22.29
N GLU A 29 -2.34 -0.27 -22.05
CA GLU A 29 -2.74 -1.29 -23.03
C GLU A 29 -4.27 -1.51 -23.09
N ALA A 30 -5.03 -0.95 -22.14
CA ALA A 30 -6.46 -1.17 -21.97
C ALA A 30 -7.32 -0.85 -23.20
N GLU A 31 -6.92 0.12 -24.04
CA GLU A 31 -7.65 0.46 -25.27
C GLU A 31 -7.51 -0.61 -26.36
N THR A 32 -6.46 -1.43 -26.28
CA THR A 32 -6.11 -2.43 -27.29
C THR A 32 -6.33 -3.87 -26.83
N SER A 33 -6.44 -4.08 -25.52
CA SER A 33 -6.66 -5.37 -24.88
C SER A 33 -8.14 -5.72 -24.77
N ASP A 34 -8.45 -7.02 -24.64
CA ASP A 34 -9.82 -7.45 -24.33
C ASP A 34 -10.25 -6.88 -22.98
N GLU A 35 -11.49 -6.39 -22.88
CA GLU A 35 -12.00 -5.73 -21.67
C GLU A 35 -11.99 -6.68 -20.46
N ARG A 36 -12.36 -7.96 -20.66
CA ARG A 36 -12.36 -8.93 -19.55
C ARG A 36 -10.96 -9.28 -19.09
N ASP A 37 -10.02 -9.45 -20.03
CA ASP A 37 -8.62 -9.66 -19.70
C ASP A 37 -8.04 -8.45 -18.96
N THR A 38 -8.31 -7.23 -19.44
CA THR A 38 -7.88 -5.98 -18.79
C THR A 38 -8.41 -5.87 -17.36
N ILE A 39 -9.70 -6.13 -17.15
CA ILE A 39 -10.30 -6.06 -15.81
C ILE A 39 -9.72 -7.14 -14.88
N ARG A 40 -9.52 -8.38 -15.38
CA ARG A 40 -8.93 -9.47 -14.60
C ARG A 40 -7.51 -9.09 -14.16
N ASP A 41 -6.67 -8.69 -15.11
CA ASP A 41 -5.27 -8.41 -14.87
C ASP A 41 -5.12 -7.19 -13.93
N LEU A 42 -5.97 -6.17 -14.09
CA LEU A 42 -6.05 -5.03 -13.17
C LEU A 42 -6.45 -5.48 -11.75
N GLY A 43 -7.44 -6.38 -11.63
CA GLY A 43 -7.89 -6.91 -10.34
C GLY A 43 -6.78 -7.69 -9.61
N GLU A 44 -6.08 -8.57 -10.31
CA GLU A 44 -4.97 -9.36 -9.77
C GLU A 44 -3.82 -8.45 -9.30
N GLU A 45 -3.43 -7.47 -10.11
CA GLU A 45 -2.35 -6.56 -9.78
C GLU A 45 -2.72 -5.61 -8.63
N LEU A 46 -3.97 -5.14 -8.56
CA LEU A 46 -4.46 -4.34 -7.43
C LEU A 46 -4.43 -5.14 -6.12
N GLU A 47 -4.73 -6.43 -6.15
CA GLU A 47 -4.66 -7.30 -4.97
C GLU A 47 -3.21 -7.46 -4.49
N ILE A 48 -2.26 -7.63 -5.41
CA ILE A 48 -0.82 -7.65 -5.11
C ILE A 48 -0.41 -6.31 -4.47
N ASN A 49 -0.79 -5.19 -5.09
CA ASN A 49 -0.43 -3.86 -4.64
C ASN A 49 -0.93 -3.61 -3.20
N ILE A 50 -2.19 -3.94 -2.93
CA ILE A 50 -2.80 -3.87 -1.59
C ILE A 50 -1.93 -4.60 -0.55
N ARG A 51 -1.57 -5.86 -0.80
CA ARG A 51 -0.82 -6.67 0.17
C ARG A 51 0.56 -6.11 0.44
N VAL A 52 1.27 -5.68 -0.61
CA VAL A 52 2.63 -5.15 -0.49
C VAL A 52 2.61 -3.81 0.23
N PHE A 53 1.67 -2.92 -0.12
CA PHE A 53 1.56 -1.60 0.49
C PHE A 53 1.25 -1.71 1.99
N ASP A 54 0.24 -2.51 2.36
CA ASP A 54 -0.14 -2.74 3.76
C ASP A 54 1.03 -3.31 4.57
N SER A 55 1.68 -4.37 4.06
CA SER A 55 2.82 -5.00 4.72
C SER A 55 3.99 -4.02 4.93
N THR A 56 4.22 -3.13 3.96
CA THR A 56 5.27 -2.10 4.03
C THR A 56 4.95 -1.08 5.12
N ILE A 57 3.71 -0.56 5.15
CA ILE A 57 3.29 0.41 6.17
C ILE A 57 3.39 -0.22 7.56
N GLN A 58 2.97 -1.48 7.73
CA GLN A 58 3.10 -2.19 9.00
C GLN A 58 4.56 -2.31 9.45
N LEU A 59 5.49 -2.66 8.54
CA LEU A 59 6.93 -2.70 8.84
C LEU A 59 7.47 -1.33 9.25
N LEU A 60 7.08 -0.26 8.54
CA LEU A 60 7.48 1.11 8.89
C LEU A 60 6.98 1.48 10.29
N VAL A 61 5.71 1.23 10.58
CA VAL A 61 5.06 1.54 11.86
C VAL A 61 5.67 0.73 13.02
N ALA A 62 5.94 -0.55 12.81
CA ALA A 62 6.45 -1.44 13.85
C ALA A 62 7.95 -1.29 14.11
N HIS A 63 8.74 -0.91 13.11
CA HIS A 63 10.19 -1.03 13.19
C HIS A 63 10.97 0.25 12.89
N VAL A 64 10.46 1.14 12.03
CA VAL A 64 11.16 2.38 11.68
C VAL A 64 10.72 3.53 12.59
N ILE A 65 9.41 3.74 12.76
CA ILE A 65 8.89 4.84 13.57
C ILE A 65 9.39 4.82 15.01
N PRO A 66 9.46 3.68 15.72
CA PRO A 66 9.98 3.66 17.09
C PRO A 66 11.46 4.06 17.20
N LEU A 67 12.22 3.99 16.10
CA LEU A 67 13.63 4.38 16.05
C LEU A 67 13.83 5.84 15.65
N MET A 68 12.77 6.53 15.20
CA MET A 68 12.87 7.93 14.86
C MET A 68 13.00 8.77 16.14
N PRO A 69 13.95 9.71 16.21
CA PRO A 69 14.01 10.63 17.33
C PRO A 69 12.72 11.45 17.34
N THR A 70 11.90 11.26 18.35
CA THR A 70 10.80 12.19 18.64
C THR A 70 11.44 13.56 18.86
N LEU A 71 11.10 14.56 18.04
CA LEU A 71 11.44 15.95 18.35
C LEU A 71 11.07 16.18 19.83
N PRO A 72 11.90 16.89 20.61
CA PRO A 72 11.62 17.12 22.02
C PRO A 72 10.28 17.86 22.13
N GLN A 73 9.21 17.11 22.33
CA GLN A 73 7.93 17.64 22.74
C GLN A 73 8.14 18.10 24.17
N HIS A 74 7.61 19.30 24.46
CA HIS A 74 7.69 19.94 25.76
C HIS A 74 7.50 18.95 26.92
N PRO A 75 8.19 19.16 28.04
CA PRO A 75 8.26 18.20 29.12
C PRO A 75 6.93 18.17 29.86
N GLN A 76 5.95 17.41 29.38
CA GLN A 76 4.81 16.94 30.17
C GLN A 76 3.99 15.92 29.37
N HIS A 77 3.67 14.81 30.04
CA HIS A 77 2.78 13.71 29.66
C HIS A 77 3.44 12.42 29.11
N SER A 78 3.71 11.54 30.08
CA SER A 78 3.51 10.08 30.10
C SER A 78 3.13 9.36 28.79
N TYR A 79 3.98 8.41 28.41
CA TYR A 79 3.64 7.09 27.87
C TYR A 79 2.37 6.96 27.01
N GLN A 80 2.31 7.66 25.88
CA GLN A 80 1.58 7.19 24.71
C GLN A 80 2.28 7.71 23.46
N SER A 81 3.04 6.82 22.83
CA SER A 81 3.90 7.05 21.67
C SER A 81 3.10 7.28 20.37
N ASN A 82 2.19 8.25 20.36
CA ASN A 82 1.52 8.70 19.13
C ASN A 82 2.46 9.61 18.35
N HIS A 83 3.48 9.02 17.75
CA HIS A 83 4.30 9.71 16.77
C HIS A 83 3.39 10.18 15.62
N PRO A 84 3.31 11.49 15.29
CA PRO A 84 2.37 12.00 14.28
C PRO A 84 2.48 11.27 12.92
N LEU A 85 3.69 10.89 12.53
CA LEU A 85 3.95 10.09 11.33
C LEU A 85 3.26 8.71 11.36
N LYS A 86 3.15 8.06 12.54
CA LYS A 86 2.46 6.78 12.69
C LYS A 86 0.99 6.92 12.34
N THR A 87 0.34 7.90 12.94
CA THR A 87 -1.07 8.18 12.69
C THR A 87 -1.29 8.51 11.21
N TRP A 88 -0.45 9.38 10.65
CA TRP A 88 -0.53 9.73 9.23
C TRP A 88 -0.36 8.52 8.31
N LEU A 89 0.65 7.66 8.54
CA LEU A 89 0.88 6.46 7.72
C LEU A 89 -0.28 5.47 7.80
N LEU A 90 -0.83 5.24 8.99
CA LEU A 90 -1.98 4.34 9.16
C LEU A 90 -3.24 4.88 8.47
N THR A 91 -3.52 6.18 8.61
CA THR A 91 -4.65 6.81 7.92
C THR A 91 -4.53 6.72 6.41
N TRP A 92 -3.34 6.99 5.86
CA TRP A 92 -3.11 6.86 4.42
C TRP A 92 -3.24 5.42 3.93
N ASN A 93 -2.77 4.46 4.71
CA ASN A 93 -2.95 3.05 4.39
C ASN A 93 -4.42 2.66 4.33
N ASP A 94 -5.22 3.04 5.34
CA ASP A 94 -6.66 2.76 5.35
C ASP A 94 -7.39 3.41 4.16
N MET A 95 -7.03 4.65 3.82
CA MET A 95 -7.59 5.35 2.66
C MET A 95 -7.23 4.66 1.34
N PHE A 96 -5.96 4.26 1.17
CA PHE A 96 -5.49 3.53 0.01
C PHE A 96 -6.24 2.21 -0.14
N LEU A 97 -6.25 1.38 0.91
CA LEU A 97 -6.94 0.09 0.91
C LEU A 97 -8.44 0.23 0.62
N SER A 98 -9.08 1.26 1.16
CA SER A 98 -10.50 1.52 0.90
C SER A 98 -10.74 1.91 -0.56
N ALA A 99 -9.92 2.77 -1.14
CA ALA A 99 -10.03 3.18 -2.53
C ALA A 99 -9.81 1.99 -3.48
N THR A 100 -8.75 1.22 -3.26
CA THR A 100 -8.39 0.10 -4.13
C THR A 100 -9.44 -1.01 -4.13
N LYS A 101 -10.02 -1.33 -2.97
CA LYS A 101 -11.16 -2.27 -2.88
C LYS A 101 -12.39 -1.79 -3.63
N LYS A 102 -12.65 -0.48 -3.66
CA LYS A 102 -13.77 0.07 -4.45
C LYS A 102 -13.49 -0.03 -5.95
N CYS A 103 -12.25 0.14 -6.38
CA CYS A 103 -11.86 -0.08 -7.78
C CYS A 103 -12.06 -1.55 -8.19
N GLU A 104 -11.61 -2.49 -7.35
CA GLU A 104 -11.82 -3.93 -7.56
C GLU A 104 -13.32 -4.26 -7.67
N GLN A 105 -14.14 -3.74 -6.76
CA GLN A 105 -15.60 -3.92 -6.80
C GLN A 105 -16.23 -3.34 -8.07
N ALA A 106 -15.77 -2.17 -8.53
CA ALA A 106 -16.26 -1.59 -9.76
C ALA A 106 -15.95 -2.49 -10.97
N GLY A 107 -14.72 -3.01 -11.05
CA GLY A 107 -14.32 -3.96 -12.11
C GLY A 107 -15.18 -5.22 -12.12
N LEU A 108 -15.46 -5.81 -10.96
CA LEU A 108 -16.34 -6.98 -10.84
C LEU A 108 -17.77 -6.70 -11.31
N VAL A 109 -18.31 -5.50 -11.01
CA VAL A 109 -19.64 -5.11 -11.49
C VAL A 109 -19.68 -5.02 -13.02
N PHE A 110 -18.63 -4.47 -13.65
CA PHE A 110 -18.53 -4.45 -15.11
C PHE A 110 -18.51 -5.87 -15.69
N GLN A 111 -17.70 -6.77 -15.14
CA GLN A 111 -17.62 -8.17 -15.61
C GLN A 111 -18.95 -8.95 -15.51
N LEU A 112 -19.82 -8.60 -14.55
CA LEU A 112 -21.11 -9.27 -14.34
C LEU A 112 -22.28 -8.64 -15.12
N SER A 113 -22.04 -7.50 -15.80
CA SER A 113 -23.07 -6.75 -16.52
C SER A 113 -23.19 -7.13 -18.01
N ASP A 114 -22.25 -7.94 -18.52
CA ASP A 114 -22.22 -8.54 -19.87
C ASP A 114 -22.74 -9.99 -19.88
#